data_AF-A0AAP0NBI1-F1
#
_entry.id   AF-A0AAP0NBI1-F1
#
_cell.length_a   1.000
_cell.length_b   1.000
_cell.length_c   1.000
_cell.angle_alpha   90.00
_cell.angle_beta   90.00
_cell.angle_gamma   90.00
#
_symmetry.space_group_name_H-M   'P 1'
#
loop_
_entity.id
_entity.type
_entity.pdbx_description
1 polymer ?
#
loop_
_entity_poly.entity_id
_entity_poly.type
_entity_poly.pdbx_seq_one_letter_code
_entity_poly.pdbx_strand_id
1 'polypeptide(L)'
;MGVGSKHRARDSWYQSQPNPLSDVTPSAWAHEVLRAYMTREGYEILKSARQLGDFLLVGIHTDQTVSEHRGTHYPIMHLHERSLGVLACRYVDEVIIGAPWEVTNDMITTFNISLVVHGTVAESNSLLSGETDPYTVPKSMGIFQMLESPKSITTNSVAQRIIANHEAYLKRNAKKAVSEKKYYEHKKYVSGD
;
A
#
# COMPACT_ATOMS: atom_id res chain seq x y z
N MET A 1 -35.07 -58.08 -24.50
CA MET A 1 -34.56 -56.77 -24.95
C MET A 1 -33.92 -56.10 -23.74
N GLY A 2 -32.60 -56.08 -23.70
CA GLY A 2 -31.82 -55.56 -22.57
C GLY A 2 -31.47 -54.09 -22.75
N VAL A 3 -31.52 -53.32 -21.67
CA VAL A 3 -30.92 -51.99 -21.58
C VAL A 3 -30.13 -51.95 -20.28
N GLY A 4 -28.88 -52.41 -20.35
CA GLY A 4 -27.94 -52.44 -19.25
C GLY A 4 -27.16 -51.14 -19.12
N SER A 5 -27.00 -50.71 -17.87
CA SER A 5 -25.80 -50.10 -17.29
C SER A 5 -24.89 -49.31 -18.23
N LYS A 6 -25.18 -48.01 -18.41
CA LYS A 6 -24.19 -47.05 -18.93
C LYS A 6 -23.96 -45.81 -18.06
N HIS A 7 -24.68 -45.64 -16.95
CA HIS A 7 -24.54 -44.44 -16.11
C HIS A 7 -23.58 -44.58 -14.92
N ARG A 8 -23.22 -45.79 -14.49
CA ARG A 8 -22.41 -45.97 -13.27
C ARG A 8 -20.89 -45.89 -13.48
N ALA A 9 -20.42 -45.96 -14.73
CA ALA A 9 -19.01 -46.06 -15.04
C ALA A 9 -18.30 -44.70 -15.19
N ARG A 10 -19.02 -43.59 -15.42
CA ARG A 10 -18.38 -42.27 -15.60
C ARG A 10 -17.98 -41.60 -14.28
N ASP A 11 -18.68 -41.89 -13.19
CA ASP A 11 -18.45 -41.24 -11.90
C ASP A 11 -17.23 -41.80 -11.17
N SER A 12 -16.92 -43.09 -11.37
CA SER A 12 -15.76 -43.74 -10.73
C SER A 12 -14.42 -43.26 -11.29
N TRP A 13 -14.38 -42.83 -12.56
CA TRP A 13 -13.14 -42.35 -13.20
C TRP A 13 -12.77 -40.94 -12.76
N TYR A 14 -13.74 -40.10 -12.38
CA TYR A 14 -13.48 -38.75 -11.84
C TYR A 14 -13.03 -38.77 -10.38
N GLN A 15 -13.40 -39.81 -9.62
CA GLN A 15 -12.99 -39.97 -8.21
C GLN A 15 -11.62 -40.63 -8.05
N SER A 16 -11.06 -41.23 -9.11
CA SER A 16 -9.76 -41.91 -9.08
C SER A 16 -8.63 -41.11 -9.75
N GLN A 17 -8.89 -39.89 -10.24
CA GLN A 17 -7.83 -39.01 -10.70
C GLN A 17 -7.15 -38.39 -9.48
N PRO A 18 -5.80 -38.42 -9.38
CA PRO A 18 -5.11 -37.59 -8.40
C PRO A 18 -5.51 -36.13 -8.65
N ASN A 19 -6.06 -35.46 -7.63
CA ASN A 19 -6.45 -34.07 -7.74
C ASN A 19 -5.18 -33.25 -7.96
N PRO A 20 -4.99 -32.57 -9.11
CA PRO A 20 -3.77 -31.79 -9.36
C PRO A 20 -3.60 -30.63 -8.38
N LEU A 21 -4.65 -30.33 -7.60
CA LEU A 21 -4.67 -29.29 -6.58
C LEU A 21 -4.41 -29.81 -5.16
N SER A 22 -4.27 -31.13 -4.92
CA SER A 22 -3.96 -31.64 -3.58
C SER A 22 -2.46 -31.62 -3.22
N ASP A 23 -1.59 -31.48 -4.23
CA ASP A 23 -0.13 -31.45 -4.07
C ASP A 23 0.46 -30.03 -4.17
N VAL A 24 -0.38 -29.00 -4.16
CA VAL A 24 0.10 -27.63 -3.91
C VAL A 24 0.21 -27.49 -2.41
N THR A 25 1.34 -27.92 -1.82
CA THR A 25 1.70 -27.44 -0.49
C THR A 25 1.68 -25.91 -0.59
N PRO A 26 0.94 -25.18 0.24
CA PRO A 26 0.91 -23.72 0.13
C PRO A 26 2.29 -23.20 0.54
N SER A 27 3.20 -23.08 -0.43
CA SER A 27 4.55 -22.58 -0.25
C SER A 27 4.45 -21.07 -0.09
N ALA A 28 4.61 -20.63 1.16
CA ALA A 28 4.87 -19.26 1.59
C ALA A 28 3.84 -18.19 1.16
N TRP A 29 2.97 -17.84 2.12
CA TRP A 29 2.11 -16.67 2.13
C TRP A 29 2.84 -15.53 2.86
N ALA A 30 3.17 -14.44 2.16
CA ALA A 30 3.75 -13.24 2.75
C ALA A 30 2.68 -12.13 2.80
N HIS A 31 2.35 -11.66 3.99
CA HIS A 31 1.50 -10.50 4.23
C HIS A 31 2.37 -9.28 4.44
N GLU A 32 2.27 -8.29 3.57
CA GLU A 32 2.74 -6.95 3.94
C GLU A 32 1.55 -6.13 4.44
N VAL A 33 1.58 -5.70 5.70
CA VAL A 33 0.74 -4.57 6.14
C VAL A 33 1.48 -3.32 5.70
N LEU A 34 1.39 -3.05 4.40
CA LEU A 34 1.95 -1.86 3.82
C LEU A 34 0.91 -0.75 3.95
N ARG A 35 1.28 0.27 4.72
CA ARG A 35 0.60 1.55 4.80
C ARG A 35 0.64 2.21 3.42
N ALA A 36 -0.29 1.81 2.57
CA ALA A 36 -0.32 2.19 1.17
C ALA A 36 -0.47 3.71 1.03
N TYR A 37 0.64 4.38 0.81
CA TYR A 37 0.67 5.44 -0.19
C TYR A 37 1.51 4.94 -1.35
N MET A 38 0.90 4.91 -2.51
CA MET A 38 1.55 4.61 -3.77
C MET A 38 2.47 5.77 -4.17
N THR A 39 3.55 5.98 -3.41
CA THR A 39 4.78 6.57 -3.93
C THR A 39 5.55 5.44 -4.65
N ARG A 40 6.56 5.77 -5.46
CA ARG A 40 7.45 4.81 -6.15
C ARG A 40 8.16 3.78 -5.23
N GLU A 41 7.92 3.84 -3.94
CA GLU A 41 8.62 3.15 -2.87
C GLU A 41 7.81 2.01 -2.29
N GLY A 42 6.49 2.22 -2.14
CA GLY A 42 5.54 1.13 -1.90
C GLY A 42 5.72 0.04 -2.96
N TYR A 43 6.06 0.42 -4.19
CA TYR A 43 6.38 -0.55 -5.24
C TYR A 43 7.61 -1.43 -4.95
N GLU A 44 8.72 -0.87 -4.48
CA GLU A 44 9.96 -1.63 -4.27
C GLU A 44 9.85 -2.57 -3.07
N ILE A 45 9.14 -2.15 -2.02
CA ILE A 45 8.93 -3.01 -0.86
C ILE A 45 7.94 -4.14 -1.18
N LEU A 46 6.86 -3.87 -1.94
CA LEU A 46 5.96 -4.91 -2.44
C LEU A 46 6.70 -5.91 -3.35
N LYS A 47 7.65 -5.42 -4.15
CA LYS A 47 8.51 -6.28 -4.97
C LYS A 47 9.36 -7.20 -4.09
N SER A 48 9.98 -6.66 -3.03
CA SER A 48 10.78 -7.45 -2.08
C SER A 48 9.91 -8.45 -1.32
N ALA A 49 8.72 -8.05 -0.86
CA ALA A 49 7.77 -8.92 -0.18
C ALA A 49 7.34 -10.08 -1.09
N ARG A 50 7.11 -9.82 -2.38
CA ARG A 50 6.76 -10.86 -3.36
C ARG A 50 7.85 -11.91 -3.58
N GLN A 51 9.11 -11.60 -3.26
CA GLN A 51 10.20 -12.59 -3.37
C GLN A 51 10.21 -13.59 -2.21
N LEU A 52 9.45 -13.33 -1.14
CA LEU A 52 9.39 -14.17 0.05
C LEU A 52 8.30 -15.24 -0.03
N GLY A 53 7.43 -15.19 -1.06
CA GLY A 53 6.33 -16.12 -1.18
C GLY A 53 5.62 -16.11 -2.54
N ASP A 54 4.75 -17.09 -2.73
CA ASP A 54 4.05 -17.32 -3.99
C ASP A 54 2.75 -16.52 -4.10
N PHE A 55 2.29 -15.92 -3.01
CA PHE A 55 1.10 -15.07 -2.94
C PHE A 55 1.32 -13.88 -1.98
N LEU A 56 1.02 -12.67 -2.44
CA LEU A 56 1.13 -11.43 -1.69
C LEU A 56 -0.24 -10.79 -1.46
N LEU A 57 -0.66 -10.82 -0.19
CA LEU A 57 -1.88 -10.18 0.30
C LEU A 57 -1.52 -8.88 1.05
N VAL A 58 -2.12 -7.77 0.64
CA VAL A 58 -1.80 -6.44 1.18
C VAL A 58 -2.97 -5.85 1.95
N GLY A 59 -2.73 -5.48 3.21
CA GLY A 59 -3.72 -4.80 4.04
C GLY A 59 -3.67 -3.29 3.91
N ILE A 60 -4.82 -2.64 3.66
CA ILE A 60 -4.93 -1.19 3.57
C ILE A 60 -5.84 -0.66 4.67
N HIS A 61 -5.28 0.13 5.59
CA HIS A 61 -6.05 0.76 6.66
C HIS A 61 -7.03 1.81 6.15
N THR A 62 -8.13 2.01 6.88
CA THR A 62 -9.13 3.06 6.61
C THR A 62 -8.54 4.47 6.73
N ASP A 63 -9.20 5.45 6.13
CA ASP A 63 -8.77 6.86 6.23
C ASP A 63 -8.79 7.35 7.69
N GLN A 64 -9.79 6.92 8.47
CA GLN A 64 -9.90 7.23 9.89
C GLN A 64 -8.69 6.71 10.68
N THR A 65 -8.37 5.41 10.54
CA THR A 65 -7.23 4.79 11.22
C THR A 65 -5.93 5.51 10.85
N VAL A 66 -5.74 5.83 9.58
CA VAL A 66 -4.54 6.56 9.13
C VAL A 66 -4.47 7.96 9.74
N SER A 67 -5.59 8.68 9.81
CA SER A 67 -5.69 10.01 10.41
C SER A 67 -5.40 10.00 11.92
N GLU A 68 -5.90 8.99 12.63
CA GLU A 68 -5.69 8.83 14.08
C GLU A 68 -4.20 8.68 14.42
N HIS A 69 -3.47 7.89 13.64
CA HIS A 69 -2.05 7.62 13.92
C HIS A 69 -1.06 8.59 13.24
N ARG A 70 -1.45 9.25 12.13
CA ARG A 70 -0.54 10.12 11.35
C ARG A 70 -0.94 11.60 11.37
N GLY A 71 -2.08 11.92 11.97
CA GLY A 71 -2.62 13.27 12.03
C GLY A 71 -3.68 13.55 10.97
N THR A 72 -4.47 14.60 11.23
CA THR A 72 -5.71 14.95 10.53
C THR A 72 -5.58 15.26 9.04
N HIS A 73 -4.37 15.57 8.57
CA HIS A 73 -4.11 15.88 7.16
C HIS A 73 -3.75 14.63 6.34
N TYR A 74 -3.80 13.45 6.97
CA TYR A 74 -3.59 12.17 6.31
C TYR A 74 -4.86 11.29 6.43
N PRO A 75 -5.21 10.49 5.40
CA PRO A 75 -4.49 10.39 4.16
C PRO A 75 -4.84 11.46 3.09
N ILE A 76 -3.88 11.83 2.24
CA ILE A 76 -4.04 12.69 1.05
C ILE A 76 -4.93 11.99 0.01
N MET A 77 -4.80 10.66 -0.12
CA MET A 77 -5.64 9.84 -1.01
C MET A 77 -6.62 9.01 -0.20
N HIS A 78 -7.86 8.92 -0.65
CA HIS A 78 -8.90 8.14 -0.01
C HIS A 78 -8.66 6.63 -0.10
N LEU A 79 -9.27 5.87 0.80
CA LEU A 79 -9.14 4.42 0.90
C LEU A 79 -9.27 3.71 -0.46
N HIS A 80 -10.31 4.03 -1.22
CA HIS A 80 -10.56 3.38 -2.52
C HIS A 80 -9.49 3.71 -3.57
N GLU A 81 -8.98 4.94 -3.60
CA GLU A 81 -7.89 5.33 -4.52
C GLU A 81 -6.62 4.56 -4.19
N ARG A 82 -6.33 4.42 -2.88
CA ARG A 82 -5.19 3.63 -2.39
C ARG A 82 -5.36 2.15 -2.74
N SER A 83 -6.56 1.59 -2.58
CA SER A 83 -6.86 0.20 -2.97
C SER A 83 -6.66 -0.05 -4.46
N LEU A 84 -7.19 0.82 -5.32
CA LEU A 84 -7.01 0.70 -6.77
C LEU A 84 -5.53 0.80 -7.17
N GLY A 85 -4.78 1.70 -6.52
CA GLY A 85 -3.35 1.84 -6.75
C GLY A 85 -2.55 0.58 -6.41
N VAL A 86 -2.84 -0.03 -5.25
CA VAL A 86 -2.16 -1.27 -4.82
C VAL A 86 -2.57 -2.45 -5.69
N LEU A 87 -3.85 -2.58 -6.04
CA LEU A 87 -4.34 -3.63 -6.95
C LEU A 87 -3.75 -3.52 -8.36
N ALA A 88 -3.39 -2.32 -8.81
CA ALA A 88 -2.70 -2.13 -10.08
C ALA A 88 -1.22 -2.56 -10.06
N CYS A 89 -0.67 -2.91 -8.90
CA CYS A 89 0.70 -3.38 -8.76
C CYS A 89 0.82 -4.85 -9.17
N ARG A 90 1.66 -5.14 -10.17
CA ARG A 90 1.90 -6.50 -10.69
C ARG A 90 2.40 -7.53 -9.67
N TYR A 91 2.85 -7.08 -8.50
CA TYR A 91 3.40 -7.95 -7.45
C TYR A 91 2.35 -8.34 -6.42
N VAL A 92 1.21 -7.64 -6.40
CA VAL A 92 0.13 -7.85 -5.44
C VAL A 92 -0.91 -8.76 -6.06
N ASP A 93 -1.29 -9.79 -5.32
CA ASP A 93 -2.29 -10.75 -5.78
C ASP A 93 -3.69 -10.37 -5.24
N GLU A 94 -3.77 -9.93 -3.96
CA GLU A 94 -5.03 -9.50 -3.33
C GLU A 94 -4.84 -8.35 -2.33
N VAL A 95 -5.95 -7.67 -2.03
CA VAL A 95 -5.99 -6.53 -1.10
C VAL A 95 -7.12 -6.68 -0.08
N ILE A 96 -6.79 -6.52 1.20
CA ILE A 96 -7.77 -6.35 2.29
C ILE A 96 -8.05 -4.85 2.45
N ILE A 97 -9.24 -4.42 2.06
CA ILE A 97 -9.69 -3.04 2.19
C ILE A 97 -10.23 -2.83 3.61
N GLY A 98 -9.70 -1.83 4.31
CA GLY A 98 -10.10 -1.55 5.70
C GLY A 98 -9.45 -2.49 6.71
N ALA A 99 -8.21 -2.91 6.44
CA ALA A 99 -7.47 -3.75 7.36
C ALA A 99 -7.29 -3.06 8.73
N PRO A 100 -7.49 -3.78 9.84
CA PRO A 100 -7.30 -3.23 11.19
C PRO A 100 -5.83 -2.80 11.39
N TRP A 101 -5.61 -1.93 12.39
CA TRP A 101 -4.26 -1.48 12.74
C TRP A 101 -3.38 -2.63 13.25
N GLU A 102 -3.94 -3.44 14.14
CA GLU A 102 -3.27 -4.59 14.74
C GLU A 102 -3.49 -5.85 13.91
N VAL A 103 -2.44 -6.67 13.79
CA VAL A 103 -2.52 -7.97 13.14
C VAL A 103 -3.00 -9.00 14.16
N THR A 104 -4.29 -9.35 14.09
CA THR A 104 -4.90 -10.29 15.05
C THR A 104 -4.70 -11.76 14.65
N ASN A 105 -4.84 -12.67 15.62
CA ASN A 105 -4.79 -14.11 15.37
C ASN A 105 -5.93 -14.57 14.42
N ASP A 106 -7.12 -13.97 14.56
CA ASP A 106 -8.26 -14.25 13.68
C ASP A 106 -7.93 -13.89 12.22
N MET A 107 -7.24 -12.76 11.99
CA MET A 107 -6.82 -12.39 10.63
C MET A 107 -5.78 -13.38 10.09
N ILE A 108 -4.82 -13.78 10.92
CA ILE A 108 -3.79 -14.78 10.55
C ILE A 108 -4.42 -16.12 10.16
N THR A 109 -5.39 -16.60 10.95
CA THR A 109 -6.05 -17.87 10.69
C THR A 109 -7.03 -17.81 9.52
N THR A 110 -7.84 -16.74 9.42
CA THR A 110 -8.84 -16.56 8.36
C THR A 110 -8.21 -16.49 6.98
N PHE A 111 -7.10 -15.75 6.84
CA PHE A 111 -6.38 -15.60 5.57
C PHE A 111 -5.22 -16.58 5.42
N ASN A 112 -5.06 -17.54 6.35
CA ASN A 112 -4.00 -18.54 6.36
C ASN A 112 -2.58 -17.94 6.16
N ILE A 113 -2.27 -16.92 6.95
CA ILE A 113 -1.05 -16.13 6.86
C ILE A 113 0.14 -16.90 7.44
N SER A 114 1.18 -17.14 6.65
CA SER A 114 2.40 -17.84 7.10
C SER A 114 3.57 -16.91 7.46
N LEU A 115 3.58 -15.70 6.92
CA LEU A 115 4.62 -14.70 7.15
C LEU A 115 3.99 -13.31 7.10
N VAL A 116 4.40 -12.43 8.02
CA VAL A 116 4.02 -11.03 8.09
C VAL A 116 5.28 -10.19 7.93
N VAL A 117 5.26 -9.27 6.99
CA VAL A 117 6.37 -8.40 6.65
C VAL A 117 6.03 -6.93 6.82
N HIS A 118 7.03 -6.15 7.20
CA HIS A 118 6.89 -4.69 7.34
C HIS A 118 8.15 -3.97 6.85
N GLY A 119 7.97 -2.96 6.01
CA GLY A 119 9.07 -2.12 5.52
C GLY A 119 9.69 -1.23 6.60
N THR A 120 11.01 -1.01 6.53
CA THR A 120 11.75 -0.18 7.51
C THR A 120 11.54 1.33 7.34
N VAL A 121 11.23 1.77 6.12
CA VAL A 121 10.94 3.17 5.81
C VAL A 121 9.45 3.44 5.99
N ALA A 122 9.00 3.34 7.24
CA ALA A 122 7.77 3.95 7.69
C ALA A 122 8.15 5.27 8.37
N GLU A 123 7.68 6.39 7.80
CA GLU A 123 7.71 7.72 8.42
C GLU A 123 7.34 7.60 9.91
N SER A 124 8.36 7.81 10.76
CA SER A 124 8.32 7.79 12.22
C SER A 124 7.16 7.00 12.85
N ASN A 125 7.44 5.76 13.26
CA ASN A 125 6.78 5.22 14.46
C ASN A 125 7.21 6.08 15.65
N SER A 126 6.68 7.29 15.79
CA SER A 126 6.49 7.83 17.12
C SER A 126 5.43 6.93 17.73
N LEU A 127 5.87 5.83 18.35
CA LEU A 127 5.12 5.20 19.41
C LEU A 127 4.79 6.35 20.36
N LEU A 128 3.59 6.92 20.22
CA LEU A 128 3.03 7.77 21.25
C LEU A 128 3.15 6.92 22.52
N SER A 129 3.75 7.49 23.56
CA SER A 129 4.15 6.76 24.76
C SER A 129 2.93 6.03 25.34
N GLY A 130 2.81 4.71 25.09
CA GLY A 130 1.67 3.89 25.49
C GLY A 130 0.96 3.08 24.38
N GLU A 131 1.26 3.28 23.09
CA GLU A 131 0.67 2.46 22.01
C GLU A 131 1.27 1.04 21.96
N THR A 132 0.38 0.05 21.87
CA THR A 132 0.75 -1.38 21.77
C THR A 132 1.28 -1.67 20.37
N ASP A 133 2.34 -2.48 20.29
CA ASP A 133 2.94 -2.88 19.02
C ASP A 133 1.92 -3.70 18.19
N PRO A 134 1.49 -3.22 17.00
CA PRO A 134 0.47 -3.90 16.19
C PRO A 134 0.93 -5.27 15.67
N TYR A 135 2.22 -5.59 15.76
CA TYR A 135 2.81 -6.85 15.32
C TYR A 135 3.10 -7.81 16.48
N THR A 136 2.57 -7.56 17.69
CA THR A 136 2.80 -8.42 18.87
C THR A 136 2.44 -9.89 18.60
N VAL A 137 1.29 -10.15 17.96
CA VAL A 137 0.84 -11.52 17.66
C VAL A 137 1.71 -12.20 16.59
N PRO A 138 1.99 -11.60 15.41
CA PRO A 138 2.95 -12.16 14.46
C PRO A 138 4.34 -12.43 15.05
N LYS A 139 4.83 -11.54 15.91
CA LYS A 139 6.13 -11.68 16.58
C LYS A 139 6.14 -12.85 17.55
N SER A 140 5.10 -13.00 18.38
CA SER A 140 5.01 -14.12 19.33
C SER A 140 4.86 -15.47 18.62
N MET A 141 4.28 -15.49 17.42
CA MET A 141 4.17 -16.66 16.55
C MET A 141 5.44 -16.95 15.74
N GLY A 142 6.46 -16.07 15.77
CA GLY A 142 7.69 -16.25 15.01
C GLY A 142 7.54 -16.06 13.50
N ILE A 143 6.45 -15.45 13.05
CA ILE A 143 6.12 -15.24 11.63
C ILE A 143 6.28 -13.78 11.20
N PHE A 144 6.96 -12.93 11.98
CA PHE A 144 7.18 -11.53 11.65
C PHE A 144 8.60 -11.28 11.12
N GLN A 145 8.71 -10.51 10.03
CA GLN A 145 9.99 -10.13 9.44
C GLN A 145 10.01 -8.66 9.00
N MET A 146 11.09 -7.94 9.31
CA MET A 146 11.31 -6.59 8.77
C MET A 146 12.00 -6.66 7.41
N LEU A 147 11.56 -5.81 6.48
CA LEU A 147 12.14 -5.65 5.16
C LEU A 147 12.79 -4.29 5.02
N GLU A 148 14.07 -4.28 4.63
CA GLU A 148 14.78 -3.04 4.36
C GLU A 148 14.30 -2.41 3.05
N SER A 149 13.84 -1.16 3.12
CA SER A 149 13.52 -0.41 1.91
C SER A 149 14.82 0.00 1.22
N PRO A 150 15.00 -0.27 -0.09
CA PRO A 150 16.19 0.13 -0.83
C PRO A 150 16.28 1.65 -1.07
N LYS A 151 15.24 2.42 -0.75
CA LYS A 151 15.15 3.87 -0.99
C LYS A 151 14.63 4.60 0.25
N SER A 152 15.11 5.83 0.45
CA SER A 152 14.83 6.68 1.62
C SER A 152 13.84 7.82 1.35
N ILE A 153 13.15 7.82 0.20
CA ILE A 153 12.09 8.79 -0.05
C ILE A 153 10.87 8.39 0.81
N THR A 154 9.90 9.29 0.97
CA THR A 154 8.72 9.05 1.80
C THR A 154 7.58 9.93 1.35
N THR A 155 6.34 9.65 1.79
CA THR A 155 5.18 10.52 1.51
C THR A 155 5.42 11.95 1.98
N ASN A 156 6.00 12.13 3.17
CA ASN A 156 6.26 13.45 3.74
C ASN A 156 7.37 14.18 2.96
N SER A 157 8.45 13.51 2.59
CA SER A 157 9.48 14.15 1.77
C SER A 157 8.96 14.54 0.37
N VAL A 158 8.02 13.79 -0.20
CA VAL A 158 7.31 14.21 -1.43
C VAL A 158 6.41 15.41 -1.17
N ALA A 159 5.60 15.40 -0.09
CA ALA A 159 4.74 16.51 0.29
C ALA A 159 5.55 17.79 0.52
N GLN A 160 6.66 17.71 1.25
CA GLN A 160 7.59 18.82 1.50
C GLN A 160 8.16 19.38 0.19
N ARG A 161 8.52 18.53 -0.77
CA ARG A 161 9.00 18.99 -2.09
C ARG A 161 7.92 19.76 -2.85
N ILE A 162 6.66 19.31 -2.79
CA ILE A 162 5.53 19.98 -3.42
C ILE A 162 5.31 21.35 -2.78
N ILE A 163 5.31 21.41 -1.44
CA ILE A 163 5.14 22.66 -0.67
C ILE A 163 6.28 23.64 -1.00
N ALA A 164 7.53 23.20 -0.95
CA ALA A 164 8.69 24.03 -1.27
C ALA A 164 8.63 24.59 -2.70
N ASN A 165 8.19 23.78 -3.67
CA ASN A 165 8.01 24.24 -5.04
C ASN A 165 6.88 25.26 -5.18
N HIS A 166 5.77 25.05 -4.46
CA HIS A 166 4.65 26.00 -4.41
C HIS A 166 5.07 27.34 -3.80
N GLU A 167 5.79 27.35 -2.69
CA GLU A 167 6.33 28.55 -2.05
C GLU A 167 7.29 29.31 -3.00
N ALA A 168 8.17 28.59 -3.68
CA ALA A 168 9.08 29.18 -4.67
C ALA A 168 8.31 29.81 -5.85
N TYR A 169 7.23 29.17 -6.30
CA TYR A 169 6.33 29.72 -7.32
C TYR A 169 5.66 31.02 -6.85
N LEU A 170 5.05 31.02 -5.66
CA LEU A 170 4.39 32.21 -5.11
C LEU A 170 5.36 33.38 -4.94
N LYS A 171 6.58 33.13 -4.43
CA LYS A 171 7.61 34.16 -4.27
C LYS A 171 8.04 34.78 -5.61
N ARG A 172 8.16 33.97 -6.66
CA ARG A 172 8.48 34.46 -8.02
C ARG A 172 7.36 35.33 -8.58
N ASN A 173 6.11 34.87 -8.43
CA ASN A 173 4.95 35.62 -8.91
C ASN A 173 4.78 36.95 -8.18
N ALA A 174 4.97 36.98 -6.86
CA ALA A 174 4.91 38.23 -6.09
C ALA A 174 5.96 39.25 -6.57
N LYS A 175 7.20 38.80 -6.83
CA LYS A 175 8.24 39.68 -7.41
C LYS A 175 7.85 40.20 -8.79
N LYS A 176 7.29 39.33 -9.65
CA LYS A 176 6.84 39.70 -11.00
C LYS A 176 5.71 40.74 -10.91
N ALA A 177 4.71 40.53 -10.07
CA ALA A 177 3.61 41.48 -9.86
C ALA A 177 4.11 42.85 -9.37
N VAL A 178 5.07 42.88 -8.43
CA VAL A 178 5.69 44.13 -7.97
C VAL A 178 6.44 44.83 -9.12
N SER A 179 7.17 44.08 -9.95
CA SER A 179 7.89 44.65 -11.10
C SER A 179 6.94 45.17 -12.18
N GLU A 180 5.84 44.47 -12.47
CA GLU A 180 4.82 44.89 -13.43
C GLU A 180 4.11 46.15 -12.94
N LYS A 181 3.72 46.20 -11.66
CA LYS A 181 3.12 47.40 -11.06
C LYS A 181 4.05 48.61 -11.20
N LYS A 182 5.33 48.47 -10.84
CA LYS A 182 6.33 49.53 -11.03
C LYS A 182 6.44 49.95 -12.50
N TYR A 183 6.46 49.00 -13.44
CA TYR A 183 6.53 49.31 -14.87
C TYR A 183 5.33 50.16 -15.34
N TYR A 184 4.10 49.78 -14.98
CA TYR A 184 2.90 50.54 -15.38
C TYR A 184 2.80 51.90 -14.71
N GLU A 185 3.23 52.05 -13.45
CA GLU A 185 3.28 53.35 -12.76
C GLU A 185 4.24 54.35 -13.43
N HIS A 186 5.35 53.86 -14.00
CA HIS A 186 6.37 54.70 -14.63
C HIS A 186 6.19 54.84 -16.15
N LYS A 187 5.15 54.23 -16.73
CA LYS A 187 4.93 54.27 -18.17
C LYS A 187 4.33 55.63 -18.57
N LYS A 188 5.16 56.51 -19.13
CA LYS A 188 4.68 57.71 -19.84
C LYS A 188 4.24 57.32 -21.25
N TYR A 189 3.00 57.67 -21.61
CA TYR A 189 2.54 57.59 -22.99
C TYR A 189 3.24 58.67 -23.81
N VAL A 190 3.85 58.27 -24.92
CA VAL A 190 4.27 59.21 -25.96
C VAL A 190 3.06 59.38 -26.88
N SER A 191 2.37 60.52 -26.78
CA SER A 191 1.41 60.94 -27.79
C SER A 191 2.20 61.26 -29.05
N GLY A 192 1.96 60.52 -30.13
CA GLY A 192 2.57 60.80 -31.43
C GLY A 192 2.00 62.10 -32.00
N ASP A 193 2.89 63.00 -32.40
CA ASP A 193 2.59 64.21 -33.18
C ASP A 193 2.29 63.87 -34.66
#